data_AF-A0A662BFD2-F1
#
_entry.id   AF-A0A662BFD2-F1
#
_cell.length_a   1.000
_cell.length_b   1.000
_cell.length_c   1.000
_cell.angle_alpha   90.00
_cell.angle_beta   90.00
_cell.angle_gamma   90.00
#
_symmetry.space_group_name_H-M   'P 1'
#
loop_
_entity.id
_entity.type
_entity.pdbx_description
1 polymer ?
#
loop_
_entity_poly.entity_id
_entity_poly.type
_entity_poly.pdbx_seq_one_letter_code
_entity_poly.pdbx_strand_id
1 'polypeptide(L)'
;MVAAGTASPALESKPTILGLEWLWFAYWDLNTCRSIGMDVGPIPWTAVMQYVQHYGYSEYEQDLLKYCILVLDKVQSDHREKGR
;
A
#
# COMPACT_ATOMS: atom_id res chain seq x y z
N MET A 1 3.05 -38.28 7.38
CA MET A 1 2.15 -37.41 8.18
C MET A 1 2.57 -35.97 7.92
N VAL A 2 1.72 -35.19 7.27
CA VAL A 2 1.98 -33.75 7.01
C VAL A 2 1.69 -33.01 8.31
N ALA A 3 2.67 -32.28 8.84
CA ALA A 3 2.45 -31.40 9.98
C ALA A 3 1.44 -30.33 9.54
N ALA A 4 0.23 -30.37 10.10
CA ALA A 4 -0.75 -29.31 9.95
C ALA A 4 -0.14 -28.05 10.57
N GLY A 5 0.16 -27.05 9.74
CA GLY A 5 0.64 -25.76 10.22
C GLY A 5 -0.39 -25.19 11.20
N THR A 6 0.01 -25.00 12.46
CA THR A 6 -0.84 -24.38 13.47
C THR A 6 -1.10 -22.93 13.08
N ALA A 7 -2.36 -22.60 12.77
CA ALA A 7 -2.78 -21.23 12.55
C ALA A 7 -2.40 -20.40 13.78
N SER A 8 -1.60 -19.36 13.58
CA SER A 8 -1.14 -18.52 14.67
C SER A 8 -2.29 -17.59 15.08
N PRO A 9 -2.73 -17.56 16.36
CA PRO A 9 -3.88 -16.76 16.79
C PRO A 9 -3.70 -15.24 16.53
N ALA A 10 -2.46 -14.79 16.38
CA ALA A 10 -2.12 -13.42 15.98
C ALA A 10 -2.56 -13.07 14.54
N LEU A 11 -2.77 -14.06 13.65
CA LEU A 11 -3.27 -13.86 12.29
C LEU A 11 -4.81 -13.81 12.25
N GLU A 12 -5.48 -14.38 13.26
CA GLU A 12 -6.95 -14.34 13.38
C GLU A 12 -7.44 -12.99 13.92
N SER A 13 -6.64 -12.33 14.76
CA SER A 13 -6.85 -10.94 15.15
C SER A 13 -6.49 -10.01 14.00
N LYS A 14 -7.42 -9.77 13.07
CA LYS A 14 -7.25 -8.73 12.05
C LYS A 14 -7.14 -7.37 12.74
N PRO A 15 -6.00 -6.67 12.66
CA PRO A 15 -5.92 -5.33 13.22
C PRO A 15 -6.91 -4.41 12.50
N THR A 16 -7.71 -3.68 13.26
CA THR A 16 -8.64 -2.68 12.71
C THR A 16 -7.87 -1.42 12.38
N ILE A 17 -7.99 -0.94 11.14
CA ILE A 17 -7.33 0.29 10.65
C ILE A 17 -8.19 1.54 10.87
N LEU A 18 -8.90 1.62 12.00
CA LEU A 18 -9.93 2.64 12.25
C LEU A 18 -9.35 4.06 12.11
N GLY A 19 -9.93 4.87 11.23
CA GLY A 19 -9.47 6.22 10.91
C GLY A 19 -8.36 6.30 9.85
N LEU A 20 -7.84 5.16 9.39
CA LEU A 20 -6.81 5.04 8.35
C LEU A 20 -7.32 4.27 7.12
N GLU A 21 -8.61 3.96 7.06
CA GLU A 21 -9.23 3.26 5.92
C GLU A 21 -9.00 4.01 4.61
N TRP A 22 -9.06 5.34 4.65
CA TRP A 22 -8.85 6.19 3.48
C TRP A 22 -7.43 6.05 2.90
N LEU A 23 -6.41 5.89 3.75
CA LEU A 23 -5.03 5.62 3.30
C LEU A 23 -4.95 4.25 2.63
N TRP A 24 -5.64 3.25 3.19
CA TRP A 24 -5.67 1.90 2.65
C TRP A 24 -6.36 1.86 1.29
N PHE A 25 -7.49 2.54 1.14
CA PHE A 25 -8.19 2.64 -0.15
C PHE A 25 -7.37 3.43 -1.17
N ALA A 26 -6.77 4.56 -0.77
CA ALA A 26 -5.89 5.34 -1.65
C ALA A 26 -4.70 4.51 -2.14
N TYR A 27 -4.08 3.70 -1.26
CA TYR A 27 -3.02 2.78 -1.67
C TYR A 27 -3.51 1.77 -2.72
N TRP A 28 -4.68 1.16 -2.52
CA TRP A 28 -5.24 0.20 -3.47
C TRP A 28 -5.53 0.81 -4.84
N ASP A 29 -6.10 2.01 -4.88
CA ASP A 29 -6.38 2.72 -6.13
C ASP A 29 -5.08 3.07 -6.85
N LEU A 30 -4.12 3.66 -6.13
CA LEU A 30 -2.83 4.09 -6.68
C LEU A 30 -1.95 2.91 -7.13
N ASN A 31 -2.13 1.73 -6.53
CA ASN A 31 -1.42 0.51 -6.93
C ASN A 31 -1.71 0.11 -8.39
N THR A 32 -2.85 0.54 -8.95
CA THR A 32 -3.18 0.33 -10.38
C THR A 32 -2.29 1.17 -11.33
N CYS A 33 -1.68 2.25 -10.83
CA CYS A 33 -0.84 3.15 -11.62
C CYS A 33 0.63 2.70 -11.71
N ARG A 34 0.98 1.54 -11.15
CA ARG A 34 2.37 1.05 -11.06
C ARG A 34 2.93 0.43 -12.34
N SER A 35 2.13 0.31 -13.40
CA SER A 35 2.59 -0.32 -14.63
C SER A 35 3.70 0.50 -15.31
N ILE A 36 4.87 -0.11 -15.48
CA ILE A 36 6.00 0.44 -16.22
C ILE A 36 6.38 -0.54 -17.33
N GLY A 37 5.89 -0.28 -18.55
CA GLY A 37 6.09 -1.19 -19.68
C GLY A 37 5.44 -2.56 -19.42
N MET A 38 6.26 -3.61 -19.37
CA MET A 38 5.83 -4.99 -19.09
C MET A 38 6.10 -5.43 -17.63
N ASP A 39 6.52 -4.51 -16.76
CA ASP A 39 6.78 -4.78 -15.34
C ASP A 39 5.97 -3.83 -14.46
N VAL A 40 6.02 -4.08 -13.16
CA VAL A 40 5.42 -3.24 -12.11
C VAL A 40 6.55 -2.49 -11.42
N GLY A 41 6.47 -1.17 -11.43
CA GLY A 41 7.39 -0.26 -10.75
C GLY A 41 6.77 0.41 -9.53
N PRO A 42 7.43 1.45 -8.98
CA PRO A 42 6.86 2.24 -7.90
C PRO A 42 5.60 3.00 -8.36
N ILE A 43 4.75 3.38 -7.40
CA ILE A 43 3.63 4.30 -7.63
C ILE A 43 4.20 5.63 -8.11
N PRO A 44 3.77 6.14 -9.27
CA PRO A 44 4.24 7.43 -9.76
C PRO A 44 3.83 8.56 -8.80
N TRP A 45 4.77 9.42 -8.44
CA TRP A 45 4.51 10.64 -7.66
C TRP A 45 3.37 11.48 -8.23
N THR A 46 3.33 11.59 -9.56
CA THR A 46 2.28 12.34 -10.27
C THR A 46 0.88 11.77 -10.05
N ALA A 47 0.75 10.44 -9.95
CA ALA A 47 -0.53 9.80 -9.63
C ALA A 47 -0.96 10.13 -8.19
N VAL A 48 -0.03 10.12 -7.23
CA VAL A 48 -0.30 10.55 -5.85
C VAL A 48 -0.78 12.00 -5.83
N MET A 49 -0.13 12.89 -6.57
CA MET A 49 -0.49 14.32 -6.61
C MET A 49 -1.86 14.55 -7.24
N GLN A 50 -2.18 13.83 -8.30
CA GLN A 50 -3.51 13.89 -8.92
C GLN A 50 -4.58 13.34 -7.99
N TYR A 51 -4.30 12.26 -7.27
CA TYR A 51 -5.24 11.66 -6.32
C TYR A 51 -5.57 12.62 -5.17
N VAL A 52 -4.56 13.20 -4.53
CA VAL A 52 -4.80 14.15 -3.43
C VAL A 52 -5.53 15.41 -3.89
N GLN A 53 -5.24 15.88 -5.11
CA GLN A 53 -5.94 17.02 -5.69
C GLN A 53 -7.40 16.68 -6.00
N HIS A 54 -7.66 15.47 -6.54
CA HIS A 54 -9.00 15.01 -6.88
C HIS A 54 -9.92 14.92 -5.66
N TYR A 55 -9.40 14.40 -4.54
CA TYR A 55 -10.17 14.22 -3.31
C TYR A 55 -10.10 15.41 -2.34
N GLY A 56 -9.38 16.48 -2.69
CA GLY A 56 -9.33 17.71 -1.90
C GLY A 56 -8.67 17.56 -0.53
N TYR A 57 -7.63 16.73 -0.41
CA TYR A 57 -6.95 16.48 0.86
C TYR A 57 -6.23 17.71 1.39
N SER A 58 -6.26 17.90 2.71
CA SER A 58 -5.47 18.91 3.41
C SER A 58 -3.97 18.65 3.27
N GLU A 59 -3.14 19.67 3.53
CA GLU A 59 -1.68 19.54 3.48
C GLU A 59 -1.16 18.40 4.40
N TYR A 60 -1.74 18.28 5.60
CA TYR A 60 -1.40 17.20 6.52
C TYR A 60 -1.75 15.81 5.96
N GLU A 61 -2.94 15.64 5.41
CA GLU A 61 -3.38 14.37 4.82
C GLU A 61 -2.54 14.02 3.58
N GLN A 62 -2.16 15.02 2.79
CA GLN A 62 -1.25 14.84 1.66
C GLN A 62 0.09 14.29 2.10
N ASP A 63 0.72 14.89 3.11
CA ASP A 63 2.02 14.46 3.61
C ASP A 63 1.96 13.08 4.26
N LEU A 64 0.87 12.80 5.00
CA LEU A 64 0.62 11.49 5.56
C LEU A 64 0.46 10.43 4.46
N LEU A 65 -0.34 10.70 3.42
CA LEU A 65 -0.50 9.77 2.30
C LEU A 65 0.83 9.54 1.58
N LYS A 66 1.56 10.60 1.23
CA LYS A 66 2.88 10.49 0.56
C LYS A 66 3.83 9.59 1.35
N TYR A 67 3.91 9.81 2.67
CA TYR A 67 4.74 9.01 3.56
C TYR A 67 4.31 7.54 3.55
N CYS A 68 3.01 7.27 3.72
CA CYS A 68 2.49 5.91 3.73
C CYS A 68 2.71 5.18 2.39
N ILE A 69 2.46 5.84 1.25
CA ILE A 69 2.72 5.27 -0.07
C ILE A 69 4.18 4.90 -0.24
N LEU A 70 5.11 5.80 0.13
CA LEU A 70 6.55 5.54 0.01
C LEU A 70 7.00 4.34 0.85
N VAL A 71 6.51 4.22 2.08
CA VAL A 71 6.85 3.09 2.97
C VAL A 71 6.26 1.78 2.43
N LEU A 72 5.00 1.79 1.97
CA LEU A 72 4.35 0.60 1.44
C LEU A 72 4.96 0.15 0.11
N ASP A 73 5.33 1.07 -0.78
CA ASP A 73 6.05 0.79 -2.03
C ASP A 73 7.37 0.08 -1.76
N LYS A 74 8.12 0.53 -0.75
CA LYS A 74 9.36 -0.11 -0.34
C LYS A 74 9.13 -1.54 0.11
N VAL A 75 8.17 -1.75 1.02
CA VAL A 75 7.83 -3.10 1.53
C VAL A 75 7.39 -4.03 0.41
N GLN A 76 6.58 -3.53 -0.55
CA GLN A 76 6.17 -4.31 -1.71
C GLN A 76 7.37 -4.73 -2.57
N SER A 77 8.28 -3.78 -2.82
CA SER A 77 9.48 -4.01 -3.63
C SER A 77 10.38 -5.06 -2.98
N ASP A 78 10.68 -4.90 -1.69
CA ASP A 78 11.46 -5.85 -0.89
C ASP A 78 10.81 -7.25 -0.87
N HIS A 79 9.47 -7.34 -0.81
CA HIS A 79 8.75 -8.60 -0.85
C HIS A 79 8.84 -9.28 -2.23
N ARG A 80 8.76 -8.51 -3.32
CA ARG A 80 8.94 -9.05 -4.68
C ARG A 80 10.35 -9.58 -4.92
N GLU A 81 11.36 -8.92 -4.36
CA GLU A 81 12.76 -9.39 -4.44
C GLU A 81 12.98 -10.72 -3.72
N LYS A 82 12.31 -10.96 -2.59
CA LYS A 82 12.39 -12.24 -1.84
C LYS A 82 11.67 -13.40 -2.53
N GLY A 83 10.68 -13.10 -3.37
CA GLY A 83 9.88 -14.10 -4.09
C GLY A 83 10.39 -14.45 -5.49
N ARG A 84 11.49 -13.85 -5.93
CA ARG A 84 12.16 -14.08 -7.22
C ARG A 84 13.38 -14.98 -7.03
#